data_AF-X1LGA4-F1
#
_entry.id   AF-X1LGA4-F1
#
_cell.length_a   1.000
_cell.length_b   1.000
_cell.length_c   1.000
_cell.angle_alpha   90.00
_cell.angle_beta   90.00
_cell.angle_gamma   90.00
#
_symmetry.space_group_name_H-M   'P 1'
#
loop_
_entity.id
_entity.type
_entity.pdbx_description
1 polymer ?
#
loop_
_entity_poly.entity_id
_entity_poly.type
_entity_poly.pdbx_seq_one_letter_code
_entity_poly.pdbx_strand_id
1 'polypeptide(L)'
;MKKSSPVMQKRFYSVRESANYTGLSASLLYQKLKERAIQSYRIGTKIVLDRQDLDTFIMANAVMNSDELREFLKEKMSAKSKKAGS
;
A
#
# COMPACT_ATOMS: atom_id res chain seq x y z
N MET A 1 -29.84 -11.84 -17.70
CA MET A 1 -28.45 -11.47 -17.33
C MET A 1 -28.52 -10.55 -16.12
N LYS A 2 -27.97 -10.93 -14.96
CA LYS A 2 -27.92 -10.04 -13.78
C LYS A 2 -26.93 -8.92 -14.09
N LYS A 3 -27.40 -7.67 -14.14
CA LYS A 3 -26.53 -6.49 -14.21
C LYS A 3 -25.71 -6.45 -12.91
N SER A 4 -24.42 -6.77 -12.98
CA SER A 4 -23.49 -6.52 -11.88
C SER A 4 -23.30 -5.02 -11.76
N SER A 5 -23.97 -4.40 -10.79
CA SER A 5 -23.69 -3.02 -10.41
C SER A 5 -22.19 -2.88 -10.12
N PRO A 6 -21.51 -1.79 -10.54
CA PRO A 6 -20.14 -1.56 -10.14
C PRO A 6 -20.08 -1.56 -8.60
N VAL A 7 -19.26 -2.44 -8.04
CA VAL A 7 -19.06 -2.54 -6.59
C VAL A 7 -18.41 -1.23 -6.15
N MET A 8 -19.19 -0.31 -5.58
CA MET A 8 -18.64 0.90 -4.96
C MET A 8 -17.65 0.46 -3.87
N GLN A 9 -16.37 0.71 -4.11
CA GLN A 9 -15.33 0.37 -3.15
C GLN A 9 -15.41 1.31 -1.96
N LYS A 10 -15.41 0.73 -0.76
CA LYS A 10 -15.54 1.47 0.49
C LYS A 10 -14.30 2.35 0.68
N ARG A 11 -14.52 3.64 0.98
CA ARG A 11 -13.44 4.62 1.17
C ARG A 11 -12.73 4.48 2.52
N PHE A 12 -13.51 4.20 3.58
CA PHE A 12 -13.00 4.11 4.94
C PHE A 12 -13.07 2.68 5.46
N TYR A 13 -11.96 2.20 5.99
CA TYR A 13 -11.84 0.87 6.56
C TYR A 13 -11.62 0.94 8.07
N SER A 14 -12.27 0.06 8.83
CA SER A 14 -11.84 -0.22 10.20
C SER A 14 -10.44 -0.84 10.20
N VAL A 15 -9.77 -0.87 11.36
CA VAL A 15 -8.44 -1.49 11.47
C VAL A 15 -8.43 -2.94 10.99
N ARG A 16 -9.49 -3.70 11.28
CA ARG A 16 -9.62 -5.10 10.84
C ARG A 16 -9.86 -5.22 9.34
N GLU A 17 -10.67 -4.35 8.75
CA GLU A 17 -10.85 -4.30 7.29
C GLU A 17 -9.55 -3.88 6.59
N SER A 18 -8.80 -2.96 7.19
CA SER A 18 -7.51 -2.50 6.69
C SER A 18 -6.47 -3.62 6.71
N ALA A 19 -6.46 -4.45 7.75
CA ALA A 19 -5.60 -5.64 7.81
C ALA A 19 -5.90 -6.58 6.62
N ASN A 20 -7.18 -6.85 6.36
CA ASN A 20 -7.58 -7.70 5.24
C ASN A 20 -7.26 -7.06 3.88
N TYR A 21 -7.41 -5.73 3.75
CA TYR A 21 -7.14 -5.01 2.52
C TYR A 21 -5.64 -4.95 2.19
N THR A 22 -4.81 -4.66 3.20
CA THR A 22 -3.36 -4.44 3.04
C THR A 22 -2.52 -5.71 3.17
N GLY A 23 -3.08 -6.78 3.72
CA GLY A 23 -2.34 -7.99 4.09
C GLY A 23 -1.48 -7.84 5.36
N LEU A 24 -1.51 -6.67 6.02
CA LEU A 24 -0.77 -6.41 7.25
C LEU A 24 -1.51 -6.95 8.48
N SER A 25 -0.76 -7.27 9.54
CA SER A 25 -1.38 -7.67 10.80
C SER A 25 -2.08 -6.49 11.48
N ALA A 26 -3.22 -6.75 12.12
CA ALA A 26 -3.94 -5.72 12.87
C ALA A 26 -3.08 -5.11 13.99
N SER A 27 -2.23 -5.92 14.65
CA SER A 27 -1.29 -5.46 15.67
C SER A 27 -0.28 -4.45 15.11
N LEU A 28 0.26 -4.70 13.92
CA LEU A 28 1.16 -3.75 13.24
C LEU A 28 0.42 -2.45 12.92
N LEU A 29 -0.81 -2.54 12.41
CA LEU A 29 -1.62 -1.35 12.13
C LEU A 29 -1.91 -0.53 13.40
N TYR A 30 -2.24 -1.17 14.53
CA TYR A 30 -2.40 -0.47 15.81
C TYR A 30 -1.11 0.18 16.29
N GLN A 31 0.03 -0.48 16.11
CA GLN A 31 1.34 0.10 16.43
C GLN A 31 1.61 1.33 15.56
N LYS A 32 1.38 1.25 14.25
CA LYS A 32 1.56 2.38 13.32
C LYS A 32 0.60 3.53 13.55
N LEU A 33 -0.62 3.23 13.98
CA LEU A 33 -1.57 4.23 14.45
C LEU A 33 -1.07 4.95 15.72
N LYS A 34 -0.53 4.20 16.68
CA LYS A 34 0.05 4.77 17.91
C LYS A 34 1.27 5.64 17.62
N GLU A 35 2.11 5.23 16.68
CA GLU A 35 3.27 5.97 16.18
C GLU A 35 2.88 7.18 15.31
N ARG A 36 1.58 7.37 15.00
CA ARG A 36 1.06 8.38 14.05
C ARG A 36 1.70 8.29 12.65
N ALA A 37 2.15 7.10 12.27
CA ALA A 37 2.72 6.82 10.96
C ALA A 37 1.65 6.69 9.86
N ILE A 38 0.39 6.40 10.25
CA ILE A 38 -0.76 6.32 9.35
C ILE A 38 -1.84 7.26 9.90
N GLN A 39 -2.40 8.09 9.01
CA GLN A 39 -3.48 8.99 9.37
C GLN A 39 -4.74 8.20 9.73
N SER A 40 -5.42 8.61 10.80
CA SER A 40 -6.64 7.96 11.27
C SER A 40 -7.74 8.97 11.52
N TYR A 41 -8.97 8.55 11.25
CA TYR A 41 -10.16 9.35 11.39
C TYR A 41 -11.10 8.70 12.39
N ARG A 42 -11.84 9.53 13.12
CA ARG A 42 -12.83 9.06 14.08
C ARG A 42 -14.23 9.36 13.56
N ILE A 43 -15.01 8.31 13.35
CA ILE A 43 -16.43 8.41 12.96
C ILE A 43 -17.24 7.88 14.14
N GLY A 44 -17.79 8.81 14.94
CA GLY A 44 -18.43 8.49 16.22
C GLY A 44 -17.43 7.87 17.20
N THR A 45 -17.69 6.63 17.63
CA THR A 45 -16.82 5.88 18.56
C THR A 45 -15.75 5.03 17.86
N LYS A 46 -15.82 4.92 16.53
CA LYS A 46 -14.95 4.01 15.75
C LYS A 46 -13.79 4.77 15.11
N ILE A 47 -12.62 4.14 15.13
CA ILE A 47 -11.45 4.56 14.37
C ILE A 47 -11.52 3.91 12.99
N VAL A 48 -11.34 4.71 11.95
CA VAL A 48 -11.28 4.28 10.57
C VAL A 48 -10.06 4.88 9.88
N LEU A 49 -9.61 4.21 8.83
CA LEU A 49 -8.48 4.56 8.00
C LEU A 49 -9.02 4.87 6.60
N ASP A 50 -8.59 5.98 6.01
CA ASP A 50 -8.87 6.24 4.60
C ASP A 50 -7.99 5.32 3.76
N ARG A 51 -8.58 4.77 2.71
CA ARG A 51 -7.88 3.88 1.79
C ARG A 51 -6.67 4.55 1.15
N GLN A 52 -6.78 5.82 0.73
CA GLN A 52 -5.70 6.52 0.05
C GLN A 52 -4.50 6.71 0.99
N ASP A 53 -4.74 6.96 2.27
CA ASP A 53 -3.68 7.08 3.27
C ASP A 53 -3.00 5.73 3.52
N LEU A 54 -3.76 4.63 3.55
CA LEU A 54 -3.21 3.28 3.64
C LEU A 54 -2.35 2.95 2.42
N ASP A 55 -2.85 3.22 1.21
CA ASP A 55 -2.12 2.98 -0.03
C ASP A 55 -0.82 3.81 -0.07
N THR A 56 -0.90 5.08 0.33
CA THR A 56 0.27 5.98 0.43
C THR A 56 1.29 5.45 1.43
N PHE A 57 0.85 5.00 2.60
CA PHE A 57 1.73 4.42 3.61
C PHE A 57 2.43 3.17 3.09
N ILE A 58 1.71 2.27 2.41
CA ILE A 58 2.29 1.05 1.84
C ILE A 58 3.30 1.40 0.76
N MET A 59 2.96 2.30 -0.15
CA MET A 59 3.88 2.72 -1.22
C MET A 59 5.15 3.37 -0.65
N ALA A 60 5.03 4.18 0.39
CA ALA A 60 6.16 4.82 1.05
C ALA A 60 7.07 3.83 1.79
N ASN A 61 6.54 2.68 2.22
CA ASN A 61 7.26 1.65 2.97
C ASN A 61 7.49 0.38 2.15
N ALA A 62 7.19 0.40 0.85
CA ALA A 62 7.43 -0.72 -0.04
C ALA A 62 8.94 -0.88 -0.22
N VAL A 63 9.51 -1.86 0.47
CA VAL A 63 10.87 -2.31 0.22
C VAL A 63 10.79 -3.33 -0.90
N MET A 64 11.39 -3.03 -2.06
CA MET A 64 11.52 -3.99 -3.16
C MET A 64 12.18 -5.25 -2.60
N ASN A 65 11.62 -6.42 -2.93
CA ASN A 65 12.30 -7.66 -2.54
C ASN A 65 13.63 -7.78 -3.30
N SER A 66 14.54 -8.63 -2.82
CA SER A 66 15.87 -8.78 -3.40
C SER A 66 15.87 -9.17 -4.89
N ASP A 67 14.86 -9.92 -5.33
CA ASP A 67 14.73 -10.37 -6.71
C ASP A 67 14.20 -9.25 -7.62
N GLU A 68 13.22 -8.47 -7.15
CA GLU A 68 12.73 -7.26 -7.84
C GLU A 68 13.85 -6.22 -7.99
N LEU A 69 14.67 -6.05 -6.94
CA LEU A 69 15.82 -5.16 -6.98
C LEU A 69 16.89 -5.64 -7.99
N ARG A 70 17.17 -6.95 -8.04
CA ARG A 70 18.10 -7.55 -9.00
C ARG A 70 17.65 -7.35 -10.44
N GLU A 71 16.36 -7.53 -10.70
CA GLU A 71 15.78 -7.37 -12.03
C GLU A 71 15.86 -5.90 -12.49
N PHE A 72 15.50 -4.97 -11.61
CA PHE A 72 15.62 -3.53 -11.86
C PHE A 72 17.07 -3.09 -12.14
N LEU A 73 18.04 -3.59 -11.35
CA LEU A 73 19.46 -3.30 -11.55
C LEU A 73 19.97 -3.87 -12.88
N LYS A 74 19.55 -5.08 -13.25
CA LYS A 74 19.93 -5.72 -14.52
C LYS A 74 19.42 -4.93 -15.73
N GLU A 75 18.18 -4.45 -15.66
CA GLU A 75 17.56 -3.63 -16.71
C GLU A 75 18.32 -2.30 -16.89
N LYS A 76 18.64 -1.60 -15.79
CA LYS A 76 19.39 -0.33 -15.82
C LYS A 76 20.82 -0.49 -16.34
N MET A 77 21.50 -1.58 -16.01
CA MET A 77 22.85 -1.87 -16.52
C MET A 77 22.84 -2.14 -18.02
N SER A 78 21.82 -2.82 -18.53
CA SER A 78 21.65 -3.07 -19.98
C SER A 78 21.39 -1.79 -20.77
N ALA A 79 20.64 -0.84 -20.20
CA ALA A 79 20.34 0.45 -20.82
C ALA A 79 21.55 1.38 -20.87
N LYS A 80 22.47 1.28 -19.90
CA LYS A 80 23.69 2.08 -19.84
C LYS A 80 24.74 1.63 -20.88
N SER A 81 24.78 0.34 -21.20
CA SER A 81 25.70 -0.20 -22.21
C SER A 81 25.36 0.21 -23.65
N LYS A 82 24.12 0.60 -23.94
CA LYS A 82 23.70 1.05 -25.28
C LYS A 82 24.03 2.52 -25.59
N LYS A 83 24.41 3.33 -24.59
CA LYS A 83 24.72 4.76 -24.75
C LYS A 83 26.21 5.10 -24.82
N ALA A 84 27.10 4.13 -24.65
CA ALA A 84 28.55 4.33 -24.70
C ALA A 84 29.19 3.94 -26.05
N GLY A 85 28.37 3.66 -27.08
CA GLY A 85 28.81 3.21 -28.40
C GLY A 85 28.24 4.03 -29.57
N SER A 86 27.93 5.32 -29.35
CA SER A 86 27.60 6.29 -30.42
C SER A 86 28.44 7.53 -30.26
#